data_AF-A0A923WCU7-F1
#
_entry.id   AF-A0A923WCU7-F1
#
_cell.length_a   1.000
_cell.length_b   1.000
_cell.length_c   1.000
_cell.angle_alpha   90.00
_cell.angle_beta   90.00
_cell.angle_gamma   90.00
#
_symmetry.space_group_name_H-M   'P 1'
#
loop_
_entity.id
_entity.type
_entity.pdbx_description
1 polymer ?
#
loop_
_entity_poly.entity_id
_entity_poly.type
_entity_poly.pdbx_seq_one_letter_code
_entity_poly.pdbx_strand_id
1 'polypeptide(L)'
;MCLFRLLPALLFVLLARPAAAQLTDSFADGDFTQNPAWSGDAADFTVNAAQQLQTNGAALAGAKTLVTPSRVSGAATWTFWTNLKFGTSSANLADVFLTSDSARLTGANRGYFVRVGGTPDEVSLLRKDGATTTVVVIDGADGLLASASNNVVRVRVTRDAAGNWTLGADITGGTTYAPQGTARDTTYGAARWFGVVARYSASNAQKVYFDDFGISDTAPPALRGLTVASATTLRVQFDEPVNAASAPTSATYTVAGVGAATAATLDPQNDAAVLLTFGNSFVGGLNTLTIGYAEDLYGNGTAAALTKTFRFAA
;
A
#
# COMPACT_ATOMS: atom_id res chain seq x y z
N MET A 1 7.40 -64.56 -15.63
CA MET A 1 6.42 -64.05 -14.63
C MET A 1 6.85 -62.66 -14.20
N CYS A 2 5.91 -61.71 -14.25
CA CYS A 2 6.11 -60.27 -14.28
C CYS A 2 6.84 -59.69 -13.06
N LEU A 3 7.84 -58.85 -13.31
CA LEU A 3 8.40 -57.90 -12.35
C LEU A 3 7.57 -56.61 -12.42
N PHE A 4 6.77 -56.33 -11.38
CA PHE A 4 6.06 -55.05 -11.24
C PHE A 4 7.07 -53.96 -10.85
N ARG A 5 7.37 -53.04 -11.78
CA ARG A 5 8.07 -51.79 -11.50
C ARG A 5 7.08 -50.81 -10.84
N LEU A 6 7.27 -50.50 -9.56
CA LEU A 6 6.62 -49.35 -8.91
C LEU A 6 7.32 -48.06 -9.38
N LEU A 7 6.62 -47.24 -10.16
CA LEU A 7 6.97 -45.84 -10.36
C LEU A 7 6.50 -45.06 -9.12
N PRO A 8 7.35 -44.28 -8.42
CA PRO A 8 6.84 -43.31 -7.47
C PRO A 8 6.25 -42.14 -8.27
N ALA A 9 4.92 -41.98 -8.20
CA ALA A 9 4.25 -40.77 -8.64
C ALA A 9 4.73 -39.62 -7.73
N LEU A 10 5.66 -38.81 -8.26
CA LEU A 10 6.12 -37.60 -7.62
C LEU A 10 4.94 -36.61 -7.61
N LEU A 11 4.21 -36.58 -6.50
CA LEU A 11 3.17 -35.59 -6.24
C LEU A 11 3.86 -34.23 -6.10
N PHE A 12 3.98 -33.51 -7.21
CA PHE A 12 4.35 -32.10 -7.22
C PHE A 12 3.19 -31.33 -6.57
N VAL A 13 3.25 -31.17 -5.25
CA VAL A 13 2.46 -30.16 -4.56
C VAL A 13 2.99 -28.82 -5.07
N LEU A 14 2.31 -28.27 -6.08
CA LEU A 14 2.38 -26.84 -6.35
C LEU A 14 1.83 -26.16 -5.10
N LEU A 15 2.72 -25.81 -4.18
CA LEU A 15 2.45 -24.75 -3.23
C LEU A 15 2.28 -23.50 -4.08
N ALA A 16 1.03 -23.21 -4.47
CA ALA A 16 0.64 -21.88 -4.90
C ALA A 16 1.03 -20.96 -3.73
N ARG A 17 2.19 -20.32 -3.85
CA ARG A 17 2.57 -19.26 -2.93
C ARG A 17 1.48 -18.21 -3.06
N PRO A 18 0.83 -17.76 -1.98
CA PRO A 18 -0.03 -16.59 -2.08
C PRO A 18 0.85 -15.42 -2.53
N ALA A 19 0.75 -15.08 -3.81
CA ALA A 19 1.08 -13.76 -4.31
C ALA A 19 -0.04 -12.85 -3.81
N ALA A 20 0.17 -12.27 -2.63
CA ALA A 20 -0.68 -11.23 -2.09
C ALA A 20 0.18 -10.27 -1.28
N ALA A 21 0.83 -9.30 -1.94
CA ALA A 21 1.16 -8.06 -1.24
C ALA A 21 -0.03 -7.10 -1.18
N GLN A 22 -1.20 -7.51 -1.70
CA GLN A 22 -2.46 -6.85 -1.38
C GLN A 22 -2.67 -6.94 0.13
N LEU A 23 -2.73 -5.78 0.77
CA LEU A 23 -3.12 -5.69 2.16
C LEU A 23 -4.63 -5.80 2.19
N THR A 24 -5.11 -6.96 2.63
CA THR A 24 -6.53 -7.20 2.88
C THR A 24 -6.67 -7.68 4.31
N ASP A 25 -7.57 -7.06 5.06
CA ASP A 25 -7.87 -7.48 6.42
C ASP A 25 -9.36 -7.29 6.70
N SER A 26 -10.04 -8.42 6.92
CA SER A 26 -11.45 -8.50 7.32
C SER A 26 -11.59 -9.05 8.74
N PHE A 27 -10.47 -9.26 9.44
CA PHE A 27 -10.40 -9.85 10.79
C PHE A 27 -11.18 -11.18 10.93
N ALA A 28 -11.45 -11.87 9.82
CA ALA A 28 -12.22 -13.11 9.75
C ALA A 28 -11.51 -14.30 10.41
N ASP A 29 -10.22 -14.16 10.70
CA ASP A 29 -9.44 -15.08 11.51
C ASP A 29 -9.53 -14.79 13.02
N GLY A 30 -10.20 -13.71 13.41
CA GLY A 30 -10.36 -13.30 14.80
C GLY A 30 -9.13 -12.60 15.40
N ASP A 31 -8.17 -12.19 14.59
CA ASP A 31 -6.90 -11.60 15.02
C ASP A 31 -6.56 -10.33 14.24
N PHE A 32 -5.72 -9.47 14.83
CA PHE A 32 -5.09 -8.34 14.11
C PHE A 32 -3.56 -8.38 14.22
N THR A 33 -2.99 -9.41 14.85
CA THR A 33 -1.53 -9.51 15.07
C THR A 33 -0.83 -10.33 13.99
N GLN A 34 -1.57 -11.00 13.11
CA GLN A 34 -1.07 -11.82 12.02
C GLN A 34 -1.90 -11.61 10.75
N ASN A 35 -1.24 -11.65 9.59
CA ASN A 35 -1.87 -11.69 8.26
C ASN A 35 -2.97 -10.65 7.97
N PRO A 36 -2.69 -9.33 8.07
CA PRO A 36 -1.40 -8.70 8.36
C PRO A 36 -1.17 -8.42 9.85
N ALA A 37 0.10 -8.24 10.25
CA ALA A 37 0.41 -7.85 11.63
C ALA A 37 0.19 -6.35 11.84
N TRP A 38 -0.69 -6.00 12.76
CA TRP A 38 -0.87 -4.64 13.25
C TRP A 38 -0.14 -4.41 14.57
N SER A 39 0.32 -3.18 14.76
CA SER A 39 1.07 -2.74 15.94
C SER A 39 0.68 -1.31 16.32
N GLY A 40 1.07 -0.84 17.50
CA GLY A 40 0.67 0.46 18.02
C GLY A 40 0.08 0.31 19.42
N ASP A 41 -1.06 0.95 19.67
CA ASP A 41 -1.80 0.88 20.93
C ASP A 41 -2.62 -0.43 21.00
N ALA A 42 -2.00 -1.58 20.77
CA ALA A 42 -2.68 -2.87 20.60
C ALA A 42 -3.57 -3.27 21.79
N ALA A 43 -3.21 -2.86 23.01
CA ALA A 43 -4.02 -3.10 24.21
C ALA A 43 -5.36 -2.36 24.20
N ASP A 44 -5.50 -1.32 23.37
CA ASP A 44 -6.70 -0.51 23.23
C ASP A 44 -7.60 -0.97 22.07
N PHE A 45 -7.35 -2.14 21.49
CA PHE A 45 -8.15 -2.74 20.42
C PHE A 45 -8.43 -4.22 20.68
N THR A 46 -9.49 -4.72 20.06
CA THR A 46 -9.85 -6.15 20.03
C THR A 46 -10.48 -6.47 18.68
N VAL A 47 -10.37 -7.72 18.23
CA VAL A 47 -11.34 -8.25 17.26
C VAL A 47 -12.56 -8.71 18.05
N ASN A 48 -13.74 -8.23 17.71
CA ASN A 48 -14.98 -8.54 18.43
C ASN A 48 -15.65 -9.82 17.90
N ALA A 49 -16.75 -10.24 18.53
CA ALA A 49 -17.47 -11.46 18.14
C ALA A 49 -18.10 -11.41 16.74
N ALA A 50 -18.24 -10.21 16.15
CA ALA A 50 -18.68 -10.01 14.77
C ALA A 50 -17.51 -9.96 13.78
N GLN A 51 -16.29 -10.28 14.22
CA GLN A 51 -15.07 -10.25 13.40
C GLN A 51 -14.72 -8.85 12.90
N GLN A 52 -14.90 -7.83 13.76
CA GLN A 52 -14.56 -6.45 13.44
C GLN A 52 -13.47 -5.97 14.39
N LEU A 53 -12.54 -5.17 13.88
CA LEU A 53 -11.62 -4.43 14.73
C LEU A 53 -12.41 -3.36 15.49
N GLN A 54 -12.38 -3.42 16.81
CA GLN A 54 -13.10 -2.51 17.69
C GLN A 54 -12.13 -1.90 18.69
N THR A 55 -12.31 -0.61 18.98
CA THR A 55 -11.61 -0.01 20.11
C THR A 55 -12.06 -0.67 21.42
N ASN A 56 -11.11 -1.04 22.27
CA ASN A 56 -11.32 -1.73 23.55
C ASN A 56 -10.53 -1.08 24.70
N GLY A 57 -10.06 0.15 24.49
CA GLY A 57 -9.25 0.86 25.49
C GLY A 57 -10.03 1.21 26.76
N ALA A 58 -9.27 1.49 27.82
CA ALA A 58 -9.82 2.10 29.03
C ALA A 58 -10.64 3.35 28.67
N ALA A 59 -11.63 3.71 29.50
CA ALA A 59 -12.48 4.89 29.32
C ALA A 59 -11.70 6.20 29.54
N LEU A 60 -10.68 6.42 28.71
CA LEU A 60 -9.78 7.55 28.68
C LEU A 60 -9.93 8.20 27.31
N ALA A 61 -10.18 9.51 27.31
CA ALA A 61 -10.25 10.28 26.07
C ALA A 61 -8.89 10.31 25.37
N GLY A 62 -8.90 10.43 24.05
CA GLY A 62 -7.69 10.65 23.26
C GLY A 62 -7.68 9.87 21.95
N ALA A 63 -6.52 9.92 21.30
CA ALA A 63 -6.26 9.16 20.08
C ALA A 63 -5.71 7.77 20.43
N LYS A 64 -6.18 6.74 19.73
CA LYS A 64 -5.62 5.38 19.73
C LYS A 64 -5.28 4.97 18.31
N THR A 65 -4.14 4.31 18.12
CA THR A 65 -3.65 4.00 16.80
C THR A 65 -3.23 2.55 16.63
N LEU A 66 -3.54 2.01 15.45
CA LEU A 66 -2.94 0.78 14.94
C LEU A 66 -2.38 1.05 13.55
N VAL A 67 -1.24 0.44 13.27
CA VAL A 67 -0.54 0.53 11.99
C VAL A 67 -0.06 -0.84 11.55
N THR A 68 -0.02 -1.02 10.24
CA THR A 68 0.55 -2.18 9.60
C THR A 68 1.41 -1.73 8.41
N PRO A 69 2.50 -2.46 8.08
CA PRO A 69 3.34 -2.10 6.94
C PRO A 69 2.55 -2.06 5.63
N SER A 70 2.78 -1.03 4.83
CA SER A 70 2.29 -0.94 3.45
C SER A 70 3.42 -0.44 2.55
N ARG A 71 3.40 -0.83 1.27
CA ARG A 71 4.42 -0.48 0.27
C ARG A 71 3.81 0.09 -1.02
N VAL A 72 2.54 0.45 -0.99
CA VAL A 72 1.86 1.08 -2.13
C VAL A 72 2.59 2.37 -2.52
N SER A 73 2.92 2.54 -3.80
CA SER A 73 3.79 3.67 -4.22
C SER A 73 3.40 4.39 -5.52
N GLY A 74 2.22 4.09 -6.05
CA GLY A 74 1.71 4.73 -7.26
C GLY A 74 0.19 4.75 -7.31
N ALA A 75 -0.34 4.16 -8.39
CA ALA A 75 -1.77 4.05 -8.62
C ALA A 75 -2.36 2.96 -7.72
N ALA A 76 -3.40 3.27 -6.97
CA ALA A 76 -3.97 2.30 -6.04
C ALA A 76 -5.42 2.58 -5.70
N THR A 77 -6.08 1.55 -5.20
CA THR A 77 -7.41 1.64 -4.60
C THR A 77 -7.33 1.21 -3.15
N TRP A 78 -7.92 2.02 -2.26
CA TRP A 78 -8.14 1.70 -0.87
C TRP A 78 -9.63 1.56 -0.62
N THR A 79 -10.02 0.50 0.09
CA THR A 79 -11.38 0.30 0.60
C THR A 79 -11.33 0.02 2.10
N PHE A 80 -12.33 0.50 2.82
CA PHE A 80 -12.53 0.15 4.22
C PHE A 80 -13.97 0.41 4.64
N TRP A 81 -14.43 -0.34 5.64
CA TRP A 81 -15.66 -0.09 6.36
C TRP A 81 -15.35 0.52 7.73
N THR A 82 -16.20 1.43 8.20
CA THR A 82 -16.09 2.04 9.52
C THR A 82 -17.48 2.29 10.09
N ASN A 83 -17.63 2.12 11.39
CA ASN A 83 -18.82 2.57 12.10
C ASN A 83 -18.43 3.34 13.37
N LEU A 84 -18.91 4.57 13.48
CA LEU A 84 -18.79 5.40 14.66
C LEU A 84 -20.15 5.40 15.37
N LYS A 85 -20.27 4.66 16.49
CA LYS A 85 -21.52 4.60 17.28
C LYS A 85 -21.70 5.80 18.21
N PHE A 86 -21.56 7.00 17.64
CA PHE A 86 -21.70 8.29 18.30
C PHE A 86 -21.84 9.42 17.27
N GLY A 87 -22.32 10.59 17.73
CA GLY A 87 -22.25 11.84 16.97
C GLY A 87 -20.83 12.35 16.86
N THR A 88 -20.45 12.78 15.65
CA THR A 88 -19.06 13.12 15.36
C THR A 88 -18.72 14.55 15.80
N SER A 89 -17.44 14.83 16.02
CA SER A 89 -16.94 16.14 16.43
C SER A 89 -15.41 16.17 16.27
N SER A 90 -14.77 17.32 16.48
CA SER A 90 -13.30 17.40 16.49
C SER A 90 -12.62 16.48 17.53
N ALA A 91 -13.34 16.05 18.57
CA ALA A 91 -12.87 15.10 19.59
C ALA A 91 -13.37 13.66 19.39
N ASN A 92 -14.31 13.43 18.46
CA ASN A 92 -14.92 12.13 18.17
C ASN A 92 -14.96 11.89 16.66
N LEU A 93 -13.93 11.23 16.13
CA LEU A 93 -13.73 10.98 14.69
C LEU A 93 -12.76 9.81 14.49
N ALA A 94 -12.64 9.34 13.26
CA ALA A 94 -11.59 8.42 12.85
C ALA A 94 -10.78 8.98 11.69
N ASP A 95 -9.45 8.78 11.72
CA ASP A 95 -8.57 9.01 10.58
C ASP A 95 -8.06 7.64 10.08
N VAL A 96 -8.25 7.32 8.80
CA VAL A 96 -7.69 6.13 8.14
C VAL A 96 -6.57 6.57 7.20
N PHE A 97 -5.33 6.31 7.59
CA PHE A 97 -4.15 6.65 6.81
C PHE A 97 -3.97 5.69 5.65
N LEU A 98 -4.15 6.19 4.44
CA LEU A 98 -3.94 5.48 3.18
C LEU A 98 -2.44 5.30 2.91
N THR A 99 -1.67 6.35 3.22
CA THR A 99 -0.21 6.35 3.15
C THR A 99 0.36 7.11 4.35
N SER A 100 1.49 6.62 4.86
CA SER A 100 2.32 7.35 5.83
C SER A 100 3.78 6.92 5.70
N ASP A 101 4.71 7.87 5.83
CA ASP A 101 6.15 7.62 5.91
C ASP A 101 6.60 7.11 7.30
N SER A 102 5.72 7.16 8.30
CA SER A 102 6.01 6.87 9.70
C SER A 102 4.88 6.09 10.39
N ALA A 103 5.24 5.14 11.24
CA ALA A 103 4.31 4.41 12.10
C ALA A 103 3.63 5.30 13.16
N ARG A 104 4.17 6.49 13.43
CA ARG A 104 3.65 7.43 14.44
C ARG A 104 2.57 8.32 13.82
N LEU A 105 1.36 7.79 13.65
CA LEU A 105 0.26 8.49 12.97
C LEU A 105 -0.23 9.77 13.68
N THR A 106 -0.16 9.78 15.01
CA THR A 106 -0.54 10.95 15.84
C THR A 106 0.56 12.00 15.94
N GLY A 107 1.81 11.65 15.63
CA GLY A 107 2.97 12.54 15.65
C GLY A 107 3.26 13.19 14.29
N ALA A 108 4.52 13.53 14.05
CA ALA A 108 4.98 14.01 12.75
C ALA A 108 5.06 12.86 11.74
N ASN A 109 4.38 13.02 10.61
CA ASN A 109 4.40 12.10 9.48
C ASN A 109 3.99 12.82 8.19
N ARG A 110 4.22 12.18 7.06
CA ARG A 110 3.85 12.65 5.74
C ARG A 110 3.06 11.59 5.01
N GLY A 111 1.91 11.97 4.45
CA GLY A 111 1.05 11.04 3.72
C GLY A 111 -0.38 11.53 3.57
N TYR A 112 -1.26 10.64 3.12
CA TYR A 112 -2.69 10.92 2.92
C TYR A 112 -3.54 10.05 3.83
N PHE A 113 -4.64 10.62 4.32
CA PHE A 113 -5.60 9.93 5.15
C PHE A 113 -7.02 10.39 4.85
N VAL A 114 -7.98 9.48 5.04
CA VAL A 114 -9.40 9.83 5.05
C VAL A 114 -9.81 10.13 6.47
N ARG A 115 -10.46 11.27 6.68
CA ARG A 115 -11.17 11.55 7.93
C ARG A 115 -12.62 11.15 7.79
N VAL A 116 -13.12 10.43 8.78
CA VAL A 116 -14.50 10.00 8.93
C VAL A 116 -15.07 10.72 10.16
N GLY A 117 -16.03 11.61 9.92
CA GLY A 117 -16.62 12.49 10.92
C GLY A 117 -15.82 13.78 11.13
N GLY A 118 -15.97 14.38 12.30
CA GLY A 118 -15.39 15.68 12.62
C GLY A 118 -16.48 16.71 12.85
N THR A 119 -16.14 18.00 12.96
CA THR A 119 -17.16 19.05 13.11
C THR A 119 -18.12 19.15 11.92
N PRO A 120 -17.71 18.94 10.65
CA PRO A 120 -18.63 18.98 9.52
C PRO A 120 -19.46 17.70 9.33
N ASP A 121 -19.28 16.66 10.17
CA ASP A 121 -19.99 15.38 10.05
C ASP A 121 -19.87 14.75 8.64
N GLU A 122 -18.65 14.66 8.10
CA GLU A 122 -18.42 14.30 6.68
C GLU A 122 -17.36 13.20 6.48
N VAL A 123 -17.05 12.88 5.22
CA VAL A 123 -15.91 12.05 4.83
C VAL A 123 -15.03 12.82 3.85
N SER A 124 -13.79 13.10 4.25
CA SER A 124 -12.86 13.97 3.50
C SER A 124 -11.50 13.32 3.31
N LEU A 125 -10.84 13.58 2.19
CA LEU A 125 -9.45 13.17 1.93
C LEU A 125 -8.52 14.32 2.30
N LEU A 126 -7.56 14.04 3.17
CA LEU A 126 -6.60 15.03 3.65
C LEU A 126 -5.17 14.54 3.44
N ARG A 127 -4.24 15.49 3.36
CA ARG A 127 -2.80 15.28 3.34
C ARG A 127 -2.20 15.85 4.61
N LYS A 128 -1.24 15.14 5.20
CA LYS A 128 -0.45 15.62 6.33
C LYS A 128 0.98 15.94 5.86
N ASP A 129 1.44 17.15 6.15
CA ASP A 129 2.77 17.65 5.76
C ASP A 129 3.66 17.85 7.01
N GLY A 130 3.94 16.76 7.74
CA GLY A 130 4.78 16.77 8.94
C GLY A 130 3.97 16.78 10.25
N ALA A 131 4.36 17.63 11.20
CA ALA A 131 3.82 17.59 12.57
C ALA A 131 2.40 18.15 12.69
N THR A 132 2.15 19.33 12.12
CA THR A 132 0.95 20.13 12.42
C THR A 132 0.16 20.52 11.18
N THR A 133 0.75 20.42 9.99
CA THR A 133 0.11 20.85 8.75
C THR A 133 -0.78 19.76 8.21
N THR A 134 -2.09 20.04 8.15
CA THR A 134 -3.09 19.22 7.46
C THR A 134 -3.69 20.06 6.35
N VAL A 135 -3.76 19.49 5.15
CA VAL A 135 -4.31 20.10 3.93
C VAL A 135 -5.50 19.27 3.48
N VAL A 136 -6.64 19.91 3.25
CA VAL A 136 -7.80 19.24 2.62
C VAL A 136 -7.50 19.04 1.14
N VAL A 137 -7.57 17.79 0.68
CA VAL A 137 -7.36 17.42 -0.73
C VAL A 137 -8.70 17.29 -1.44
N ILE A 138 -9.65 16.59 -0.81
CA ILE A 138 -11.06 16.52 -1.22
C ILE A 138 -11.90 16.82 0.02
N ASP A 139 -12.72 17.85 -0.09
CA ASP A 139 -13.72 18.24 0.90
C ASP A 139 -15.01 17.48 0.61
N GLY A 140 -15.55 16.79 1.63
CA GLY A 140 -16.73 15.94 1.49
C GLY A 140 -18.03 16.73 1.46
N ALA A 141 -19.15 16.01 1.46
CA ALA A 141 -20.44 16.63 1.70
C ALA A 141 -20.69 16.78 3.22
N ASP A 142 -20.86 18.01 3.69
CA ASP A 142 -21.27 18.31 5.06
C ASP A 142 -22.53 17.52 5.47
N GLY A 143 -22.53 17.01 6.70
CA GLY A 143 -23.66 16.30 7.28
C GLY A 143 -23.89 14.88 6.75
N LEU A 144 -22.98 14.32 5.95
CA LEU A 144 -23.03 12.94 5.47
C LEU A 144 -23.14 11.91 6.62
N LEU A 145 -22.55 12.23 7.78
CA LEU A 145 -22.48 11.43 9.01
C LEU A 145 -23.15 12.16 10.19
N ALA A 146 -24.30 12.80 9.96
CA ALA A 146 -24.98 13.64 10.95
C ALA A 146 -25.76 12.87 12.05
N SER A 147 -25.65 11.54 12.14
CA SER A 147 -26.35 10.78 13.18
C SER A 147 -25.73 11.02 14.55
N ALA A 148 -26.55 11.24 15.58
CA ALA A 148 -26.05 11.46 16.94
C ALA A 148 -25.57 10.17 17.65
N SER A 149 -25.83 8.98 17.08
CA SER A 149 -25.61 7.70 17.77
C SER A 149 -25.06 6.56 16.91
N ASN A 150 -25.12 6.63 15.59
CA ASN A 150 -24.64 5.55 14.71
C ASN A 150 -24.36 6.08 13.30
N ASN A 151 -23.08 6.14 12.93
CA ASN A 151 -22.58 6.59 11.65
C ASN A 151 -21.76 5.47 11.00
N VAL A 152 -22.42 4.67 10.17
CA VAL A 152 -21.77 3.63 9.36
C VAL A 152 -21.40 4.20 8.00
N VAL A 153 -20.23 3.82 7.49
CA VAL A 153 -19.80 4.17 6.14
C VAL A 153 -18.83 3.14 5.58
N ARG A 154 -18.95 2.82 4.30
CA ARG A 154 -17.87 2.19 3.54
C ARG A 154 -17.26 3.23 2.60
N VAL A 155 -15.95 3.31 2.57
CA VAL A 155 -15.20 4.29 1.78
C VAL A 155 -14.42 3.58 0.69
N ARG A 156 -14.34 4.20 -0.49
CA ARG A 156 -13.40 3.85 -1.55
C ARG A 156 -12.62 5.08 -1.96
N VAL A 157 -11.30 4.97 -1.96
CA VAL A 157 -10.39 5.98 -2.51
C VAL A 157 -9.62 5.37 -3.66
N THR A 158 -9.52 6.09 -4.78
CA THR A 158 -8.64 5.70 -5.89
C THR A 158 -7.62 6.78 -6.13
N ARG A 159 -6.40 6.40 -6.49
CA ARG A 159 -5.38 7.26 -7.05
C ARG A 159 -4.87 6.67 -8.36
N ASP A 160 -4.76 7.46 -9.42
CA ASP A 160 -4.12 7.03 -10.66
C ASP A 160 -2.62 7.40 -10.73
N ALA A 161 -1.93 6.95 -11.78
CA ALA A 161 -0.51 7.21 -11.98
C ALA A 161 -0.18 8.70 -12.23
N ALA A 162 -1.17 9.52 -12.59
CA ALA A 162 -1.01 10.97 -12.75
C ALA A 162 -1.25 11.74 -11.44
N GLY A 163 -1.62 11.04 -10.36
CA GLY A 163 -1.94 11.57 -9.04
C GLY A 163 -3.35 12.16 -8.95
N ASN A 164 -4.28 11.74 -9.82
CA ASN A 164 -5.68 12.07 -9.67
C ASN A 164 -6.32 11.15 -8.63
N TRP A 165 -6.98 11.76 -7.65
CA TRP A 165 -7.68 11.13 -6.56
C TRP A 165 -9.19 11.18 -6.78
N THR A 166 -9.88 10.11 -6.40
CA THR A 166 -11.34 10.12 -6.23
C THR A 166 -11.69 9.58 -4.86
N LEU A 167 -12.68 10.19 -4.21
CA LEU A 167 -13.23 9.76 -2.93
C LEU A 167 -14.71 9.43 -3.10
N GLY A 168 -15.11 8.24 -2.67
CA GLY A 168 -16.50 7.80 -2.65
C GLY A 168 -16.86 7.19 -1.30
N ALA A 169 -18.12 7.36 -0.90
CA ALA A 169 -18.65 6.87 0.37
C ALA A 169 -20.03 6.24 0.19
N ASP A 170 -20.31 5.17 0.92
CA ASP A 170 -21.62 4.53 1.04
C ASP A 170 -22.05 4.53 2.51
N ILE A 171 -22.98 5.42 2.85
CA ILE A 171 -23.47 5.62 4.23
C ILE A 171 -24.39 4.50 4.74
N THR A 172 -24.67 3.49 3.91
CA THR A 172 -25.35 2.27 4.33
C THR A 172 -24.36 1.16 4.74
N GLY A 173 -23.06 1.38 4.48
CA GLY A 173 -22.02 0.36 4.63
C GLY A 173 -21.95 -0.63 3.45
N GLY A 174 -22.74 -0.40 2.40
CA GLY A 174 -22.71 -1.18 1.15
C GLY A 174 -21.51 -0.85 0.25
N THR A 175 -21.59 -1.23 -1.02
CA THR A 175 -20.54 -1.00 -2.03
C THR A 175 -20.97 -0.05 -3.15
N THR A 176 -22.07 0.70 -2.94
CA THR A 176 -22.58 1.67 -3.91
C THR A 176 -22.12 3.06 -3.51
N TYR A 177 -20.87 3.37 -3.85
CA TYR A 177 -20.20 4.61 -3.44
C TYR A 177 -20.78 5.84 -4.14
N ALA A 178 -21.38 6.75 -3.37
CA ALA A 178 -21.69 8.09 -3.81
C ALA A 178 -20.41 8.95 -3.86
N PRO A 179 -20.19 9.74 -4.93
CA PRO A 179 -18.99 10.55 -5.05
C PRO A 179 -18.96 11.65 -3.98
N GLN A 180 -17.81 11.80 -3.33
CA GLN A 180 -17.52 12.91 -2.40
C GLN A 180 -16.63 13.97 -3.05
N GLY A 181 -15.83 13.58 -4.05
CA GLY A 181 -15.12 14.53 -4.91
C GLY A 181 -13.93 13.91 -5.63
N THR A 182 -13.22 14.77 -6.36
CA THR A 182 -11.98 14.44 -7.06
C THR A 182 -10.98 15.58 -6.89
N ALA A 183 -9.69 15.25 -6.93
CA ALA A 183 -8.62 16.23 -6.85
C ALA A 183 -7.35 15.68 -7.50
N ARG A 184 -6.38 16.54 -7.81
CA ARG A 184 -5.06 16.10 -8.25
C ARG A 184 -4.02 16.50 -7.22
N ASP A 185 -3.29 15.53 -6.68
CA ASP A 185 -2.23 15.75 -5.70
C ASP A 185 -1.12 14.71 -5.84
N THR A 186 0.09 15.18 -6.12
CA THR A 186 1.29 14.35 -6.35
C THR A 186 2.36 14.52 -5.27
N THR A 187 2.01 15.13 -4.13
CA THR A 187 2.99 15.55 -3.11
C THR A 187 3.70 14.37 -2.46
N TYR A 188 2.99 13.29 -2.11
CA TYR A 188 3.59 12.07 -1.58
C TYR A 188 3.26 10.86 -2.46
N GLY A 189 4.29 10.12 -2.85
CA GLY A 189 4.18 8.99 -3.78
C GLY A 189 4.03 7.64 -3.09
N ALA A 190 4.84 7.41 -2.04
CA ALA A 190 5.06 6.10 -1.45
C ALA A 190 4.58 6.02 0.01
N ALA A 191 3.93 4.90 0.34
CA ALA A 191 3.61 4.50 1.70
C ALA A 191 4.72 3.63 2.30
N ARG A 192 4.91 3.76 3.61
CA ARG A 192 5.61 2.77 4.44
C ARG A 192 4.66 2.09 5.42
N TRP A 193 3.55 2.77 5.73
CA TRP A 193 2.54 2.37 6.70
C TRP A 193 1.14 2.69 6.19
N PHE A 194 0.21 1.78 6.49
CA PHE A 194 -1.23 1.99 6.49
C PHE A 194 -1.70 1.93 7.95
N GLY A 195 -2.78 2.62 8.31
CA GLY A 195 -3.30 2.47 9.66
C GLY A 195 -4.47 3.35 10.02
N VAL A 196 -4.90 3.25 11.27
CA VAL A 196 -6.04 3.99 11.82
C VAL A 196 -5.64 4.83 13.02
N VAL A 197 -6.34 5.94 13.20
CA VAL A 197 -6.38 6.72 14.42
C VAL A 197 -7.83 6.92 14.82
N ALA A 198 -8.26 6.28 15.90
CA ALA A 198 -9.55 6.51 16.52
C ALA A 198 -9.42 7.63 17.56
N ARG A 199 -10.16 8.72 17.42
CA ARG A 199 -10.25 9.79 18.44
C ARG A 199 -11.64 9.75 19.05
N TYR A 200 -11.71 9.64 20.38
CA TYR A 200 -12.98 9.54 21.08
C TYR A 200 -12.91 10.11 22.49
N SER A 201 -14.08 10.47 23.02
CA SER A 201 -14.29 10.72 24.45
C SER A 201 -14.34 9.42 25.26
N ALA A 202 -14.16 9.51 26.57
CA ALA A 202 -14.21 8.36 27.47
C ALA A 202 -15.51 7.52 27.33
N SER A 203 -16.66 8.16 27.10
CA SER A 203 -17.96 7.48 26.91
C SER A 203 -18.09 6.74 25.58
N ASN A 204 -17.14 6.94 24.67
CA ASN A 204 -17.12 6.39 23.32
C ASN A 204 -15.94 5.42 23.10
N ALA A 205 -15.21 5.06 24.16
CA ALA A 205 -13.98 4.27 24.06
C ALA A 205 -14.14 2.89 23.41
N GLN A 206 -15.36 2.34 23.40
CA GLN A 206 -15.66 1.04 22.79
C GLN A 206 -16.59 1.15 21.57
N LYS A 207 -16.69 2.33 20.96
CA LYS A 207 -17.72 2.65 19.95
C LYS A 207 -17.19 2.96 18.56
N VAL A 208 -15.90 2.72 18.31
CA VAL A 208 -15.29 2.85 16.99
C VAL A 208 -15.00 1.45 16.46
N TYR A 209 -15.47 1.19 15.24
CA TYR A 209 -15.34 -0.10 14.57
C TYR A 209 -14.74 0.11 13.18
N PHE A 210 -13.85 -0.79 12.78
CA PHE A 210 -13.26 -0.85 11.46
C PHE A 210 -13.33 -2.28 10.92
N ASP A 211 -13.47 -2.41 9.62
CA ASP A 211 -13.53 -3.71 8.95
C ASP A 211 -13.21 -3.57 7.45
N ASP A 212 -13.07 -4.70 6.75
CA ASP A 212 -12.95 -4.81 5.30
C ASP A 212 -11.87 -3.89 4.69
N PHE A 213 -10.69 -3.83 5.33
CA PHE A 213 -9.55 -3.14 4.77
C PHE A 213 -9.09 -3.83 3.49
N GLY A 214 -8.89 -3.05 2.43
CA GLY A 214 -8.36 -3.54 1.16
C GLY A 214 -7.48 -2.48 0.51
N ILE A 215 -6.29 -2.90 0.08
CA ILE A 215 -5.37 -2.09 -0.73
C ILE A 215 -4.99 -2.90 -1.96
N SER A 216 -5.32 -2.38 -3.13
CA SER A 216 -4.90 -2.95 -4.42
C SER A 216 -4.06 -1.94 -5.20
N ASP A 217 -2.89 -2.40 -5.62
CA ASP A 217 -2.14 -1.80 -6.73
C ASP A 217 -2.50 -2.56 -8.01
N THR A 218 -2.60 -1.84 -9.12
CA THR A 218 -2.91 -2.41 -10.44
C THR A 218 -1.93 -1.97 -11.52
N ALA A 219 -0.96 -1.12 -11.19
CA ALA A 219 0.04 -0.65 -12.14
C ALA A 219 1.27 -1.57 -12.07
N PRO A 220 1.84 -1.99 -13.22
CA PRO A 220 3.12 -2.66 -13.23
C PRO A 220 4.28 -1.66 -13.06
N PRO A 221 5.45 -2.12 -12.61
CA PRO A 221 6.58 -1.24 -12.35
C PRO A 221 7.10 -0.61 -13.63
N ALA A 222 7.24 0.71 -13.62
CA ALA A 222 7.75 1.48 -14.73
C ALA A 222 9.22 1.87 -14.52
N LEU A 223 9.98 1.84 -15.61
CA LEU A 223 11.40 2.19 -15.59
C LEU A 223 11.61 3.71 -15.53
N ARG A 224 12.04 4.22 -14.36
CA ARG A 224 12.37 5.65 -14.19
C ARG A 224 13.70 5.99 -14.84
N GLY A 225 14.73 5.19 -14.57
CA GLY A 225 16.07 5.49 -15.06
C GLY A 225 17.09 4.43 -14.74
N LEU A 226 18.33 4.72 -15.11
CA LEU A 226 19.48 3.92 -14.72
C LEU A 226 20.71 4.81 -14.57
N THR A 227 21.66 4.38 -13.74
CA THR A 227 22.98 4.99 -13.60
C THR A 227 24.06 3.96 -13.92
N VAL A 228 25.08 4.38 -14.65
CA VAL A 228 26.27 3.56 -14.92
C VAL A 228 27.20 3.67 -13.71
N ALA A 229 27.40 2.58 -12.99
CA ALA A 229 28.23 2.57 -11.78
C ALA A 229 29.68 2.17 -12.08
N SER A 230 29.91 1.37 -13.13
CA SER A 230 31.24 1.04 -13.63
C SER A 230 31.16 0.56 -15.08
N ALA A 231 32.27 0.09 -15.64
CA ALA A 231 32.33 -0.52 -16.96
C ALA A 231 31.45 -1.78 -17.10
N THR A 232 31.04 -2.42 -16.00
CA THR A 232 30.27 -3.66 -16.01
C THR A 232 29.04 -3.63 -15.10
N THR A 233 28.73 -2.50 -14.47
CA THR A 233 27.62 -2.42 -13.51
C THR A 233 26.66 -1.28 -13.79
N LEU A 234 25.36 -1.57 -13.70
CA LEU A 234 24.26 -0.60 -13.77
C LEU A 234 23.47 -0.64 -12.47
N ARG A 235 22.94 0.51 -12.06
CA ARG A 235 21.84 0.58 -11.08
C ARG A 235 20.60 1.05 -11.81
N VAL A 236 19.60 0.18 -11.88
CA VAL A 236 18.30 0.43 -12.51
C VAL A 236 17.32 0.93 -11.45
N GLN A 237 16.54 1.95 -11.78
CA GLN A 237 15.56 2.57 -10.89
C GLN A 237 14.16 2.43 -11.48
N PHE A 238 13.26 1.78 -10.74
CA PHE A 238 11.83 1.72 -11.00
C PHE A 238 11.09 2.82 -10.22
N ASP A 239 9.82 3.03 -10.54
CA ASP A 239 8.95 3.96 -9.83
C ASP A 239 8.26 3.38 -8.60
N GLU A 240 8.33 2.07 -8.43
CA GLU A 240 7.81 1.34 -7.29
C GLU A 240 8.73 0.18 -6.89
N PRO A 241 8.58 -0.36 -5.66
CA PRO A 241 9.27 -1.56 -5.23
C PRO A 241 9.00 -2.75 -6.16
N VAL A 242 10.07 -3.40 -6.60
CA VAL A 242 9.99 -4.60 -7.44
C VAL A 242 10.13 -5.88 -6.62
N ASN A 243 9.42 -6.93 -7.03
CA ASN A 243 9.41 -8.23 -6.38
C ASN A 243 10.82 -8.84 -6.36
N ALA A 244 11.28 -9.25 -5.19
CA ALA A 244 12.53 -9.96 -5.00
C ALA A 244 12.57 -11.34 -5.69
N ALA A 245 11.45 -11.88 -6.17
CA ALA A 245 11.43 -13.11 -6.97
C ALA A 245 11.69 -12.83 -8.47
N SER A 246 11.14 -11.75 -9.01
CA SER A 246 11.33 -11.39 -10.43
C SER A 246 12.64 -10.62 -10.63
N ALA A 247 12.96 -9.70 -9.73
CA ALA A 247 14.09 -8.78 -9.85
C ALA A 247 15.47 -9.45 -9.91
N PRO A 248 15.79 -10.56 -9.21
CA PRO A 248 17.09 -11.21 -9.28
C PRO A 248 17.28 -12.14 -10.47
N THR A 249 16.28 -12.31 -11.33
CA THR A 249 16.38 -13.19 -12.50
C THR A 249 17.26 -12.51 -13.56
N SER A 250 18.58 -12.62 -13.42
CA SER A 250 19.55 -11.89 -14.23
C SER A 250 19.37 -12.06 -15.75
N ALA A 251 18.81 -13.19 -16.19
CA ALA A 251 18.46 -13.45 -17.59
C ALA A 251 17.43 -12.48 -18.20
N THR A 252 16.64 -11.78 -17.38
CA THR A 252 15.67 -10.78 -17.85
C THR A 252 16.35 -9.46 -18.26
N TYR A 253 17.57 -9.18 -17.79
CA TYR A 253 18.30 -7.96 -18.07
C TYR A 253 19.36 -8.20 -19.14
N THR A 254 19.26 -7.54 -20.28
CA THR A 254 20.20 -7.69 -21.39
C THR A 254 20.66 -6.34 -21.90
N VAL A 255 21.94 -6.23 -22.24
CA VAL A 255 22.48 -5.08 -22.95
C VAL A 255 22.90 -5.52 -24.35
N ALA A 256 22.37 -4.85 -25.37
CA ALA A 256 22.67 -5.18 -26.76
C ALA A 256 24.18 -5.13 -27.02
N GLY A 257 24.76 -6.20 -27.56
CA GLY A 257 26.20 -6.32 -27.81
C GLY A 257 27.06 -6.75 -26.60
N VAL A 258 26.50 -6.75 -25.38
CA VAL A 258 27.20 -7.17 -24.14
C VAL A 258 26.68 -8.53 -23.64
N GLY A 259 25.37 -8.75 -23.76
CA GLY A 259 24.68 -9.99 -23.33
C GLY A 259 23.80 -9.79 -22.09
N ALA A 260 23.41 -10.91 -21.48
CA ALA A 260 22.64 -10.90 -20.25
C ALA A 260 23.49 -10.49 -19.03
N ALA A 261 22.84 -9.93 -18.02
CA ALA A 261 23.48 -9.72 -16.73
C ALA A 261 23.89 -11.07 -16.12
N THR A 262 25.05 -11.10 -15.47
CA THR A 262 25.53 -12.26 -14.70
C THR A 262 24.94 -12.25 -13.29
N ALA A 263 24.61 -11.08 -12.76
CA ALA A 263 23.88 -10.94 -11.50
C ALA A 263 22.87 -9.78 -11.58
N ALA A 264 21.73 -9.98 -10.93
CA ALA A 264 20.77 -8.94 -10.64
C ALA A 264 20.39 -9.08 -9.17
N THR A 265 20.49 -8.01 -8.38
CA THR A 265 20.12 -8.02 -6.96
C THR A 265 19.35 -6.76 -6.63
N LEU A 266 18.33 -6.85 -5.77
CA LEU A 266 17.72 -5.65 -5.21
C LEU A 266 18.77 -4.81 -4.48
N ASP A 267 18.65 -3.50 -4.60
CA ASP A 267 19.43 -2.58 -3.78
C ASP A 267 18.95 -2.70 -2.32
N PRO A 268 19.82 -3.06 -1.36
CA PRO A 268 19.43 -3.27 0.03
C PRO A 268 18.85 -2.02 0.72
N GLN A 269 19.11 -0.83 0.16
CA GLN A 269 18.63 0.44 0.69
C GLN A 269 17.41 0.97 -0.07
N ASN A 270 17.08 0.39 -1.22
CA ASN A 270 15.98 0.84 -2.07
C ASN A 270 15.40 -0.34 -2.87
N ASP A 271 14.27 -0.88 -2.41
CA ASP A 271 13.56 -1.97 -3.06
C ASP A 271 12.97 -1.60 -4.44
N ALA A 272 12.93 -0.31 -4.79
CA ALA A 272 12.62 0.16 -6.15
C ALA A 272 13.87 0.20 -7.07
N ALA A 273 15.02 -0.31 -6.65
CA ALA A 273 16.24 -0.34 -7.45
C ALA A 273 16.86 -1.74 -7.55
N VAL A 274 17.46 -2.01 -8.72
CA VAL A 274 18.14 -3.27 -9.01
C VAL A 274 19.58 -2.96 -9.43
N LEU A 275 20.53 -3.61 -8.77
CA LEU A 275 21.94 -3.60 -9.11
C LEU A 275 22.21 -4.73 -10.10
N LEU A 276 22.70 -4.38 -11.28
CA LEU A 276 23.05 -5.31 -12.35
C LEU A 276 24.55 -5.39 -12.52
N THR A 277 25.06 -6.60 -12.69
CA THR A 277 26.46 -6.89 -13.04
C THR A 277 26.50 -7.67 -14.35
N PHE A 278 27.39 -7.29 -15.25
CA PHE A 278 27.62 -7.93 -16.54
C PHE A 278 29.00 -8.57 -16.58
N GLY A 279 29.15 -9.64 -17.37
CA GLY A 279 30.44 -10.32 -17.54
C GLY A 279 31.43 -9.56 -18.43
N ASN A 280 30.93 -8.70 -19.31
CA ASN A 280 31.72 -7.94 -20.28
C ASN A 280 31.53 -6.44 -20.06
N SER A 281 32.56 -5.65 -20.43
CA SER A 281 32.49 -4.18 -20.40
C SER A 281 31.42 -3.66 -21.36
N PHE A 282 30.76 -2.56 -20.99
CA PHE A 282 29.91 -1.80 -21.90
C PHE A 282 30.72 -1.24 -23.07
N VAL A 283 30.07 -1.06 -24.21
CA VAL A 283 30.69 -0.50 -25.41
C VAL A 283 30.73 1.02 -25.28
N GLY A 284 31.85 1.65 -25.65
CA GLY A 284 31.95 3.12 -25.67
C GLY A 284 30.84 3.74 -26.54
N GLY A 285 30.18 4.78 -26.02
CA GLY A 285 29.06 5.43 -26.70
C GLY A 285 27.70 4.96 -26.18
N LEU A 286 26.73 4.80 -27.09
CA LEU A 286 25.33 4.52 -26.75
C LEU A 286 25.08 3.01 -26.62
N ASN A 287 24.52 2.61 -25.48
CA ASN A 287 24.10 1.25 -25.19
C ASN A 287 22.59 1.23 -24.90
N THR A 288 21.95 0.08 -25.07
CA THR A 288 20.53 -0.12 -24.73
C THR A 288 20.39 -1.29 -23.77
N LEU A 289 19.83 -1.01 -22.59
CA LEU A 289 19.35 -2.01 -21.65
C LEU A 289 17.91 -2.40 -22.03
N THR A 290 17.65 -3.71 -22.07
CA THR A 290 16.33 -4.31 -22.19
C THR A 290 16.04 -5.13 -20.94
N ILE A 291 14.86 -4.93 -20.35
CA ILE A 291 14.33 -5.67 -19.21
C ILE A 291 13.13 -6.45 -19.72
N GLY A 292 13.25 -7.78 -19.85
CA GLY A 292 12.23 -8.62 -20.46
C GLY A 292 10.94 -8.72 -19.63
N TYR A 293 11.10 -8.65 -18.31
CA TYR A 293 10.02 -8.74 -17.32
C TYR A 293 10.46 -8.12 -16.00
N ALA A 294 9.59 -7.32 -15.39
CA ALA A 294 9.64 -6.91 -14.01
C ALA A 294 8.24 -7.02 -13.40
N GLU A 295 8.16 -7.28 -12.10
CA GLU A 295 6.90 -7.41 -11.35
C GLU A 295 7.05 -6.66 -10.04
N ASP A 296 6.01 -5.95 -9.61
CA ASP A 296 5.97 -5.25 -8.33
C ASP A 296 5.67 -6.20 -7.15
N LEU A 297 5.58 -5.67 -5.93
CA LEU A 297 5.18 -6.48 -4.77
C LEU A 297 3.74 -7.02 -4.89
N TYR A 298 2.84 -6.29 -5.56
CA TYR A 298 1.41 -6.59 -5.67
C TYR A 298 1.07 -7.61 -6.77
N GLY A 299 2.07 -8.10 -7.52
CA GLY A 299 1.92 -9.09 -8.58
C GLY A 299 1.63 -8.50 -9.96
N ASN A 300 1.78 -7.19 -10.13
CA ASN A 300 1.61 -6.51 -11.41
C ASN A 300 2.90 -6.66 -12.23
N GLY A 301 2.86 -7.55 -13.21
CA GLY A 301 3.95 -7.78 -14.16
C GLY A 301 3.91 -6.84 -15.36
N THR A 302 5.07 -6.40 -15.83
CA THR A 302 5.20 -5.63 -17.08
C THR A 302 4.65 -6.43 -18.26
N ALA A 303 3.69 -5.86 -18.99
CA ALA A 303 3.07 -6.51 -20.16
C ALA A 303 4.01 -6.61 -21.39
N ALA A 304 5.07 -5.80 -21.42
CA ALA A 304 6.07 -5.79 -22.47
C ALA A 304 7.45 -5.46 -21.90
N ALA A 305 8.50 -5.78 -22.65
CA ALA A 305 9.86 -5.47 -22.27
C ALA A 305 10.08 -3.95 -22.14
N LEU A 306 10.75 -3.55 -21.07
CA LEU A 306 11.15 -2.16 -20.84
C LEU A 306 12.52 -1.92 -21.48
N THR A 307 12.74 -0.74 -22.06
CA THR A 307 14.03 -0.38 -22.65
C THR A 307 14.51 0.98 -22.16
N LYS A 308 15.83 1.12 -21.99
CA LYS A 308 16.46 2.39 -21.66
C LYS A 308 17.85 2.48 -22.28
N THR A 309 18.10 3.59 -22.97
CA THR A 309 19.43 3.89 -23.49
C THR A 309 20.29 4.56 -22.44
N PHE A 310 21.58 4.24 -22.43
CA PHE A 310 22.58 4.92 -21.60
C PHE A 310 23.88 5.12 -22.37
N ARG A 311 24.67 6.10 -21.94
CA ARG A 311 26.01 6.36 -22.52
C ARG A 311 27.08 5.84 -21.59
N PHE A 312 28.09 5.18 -22.15
CA PHE A 312 29.31 4.78 -21.44
C PHE A 312 30.51 5.49 -22.07
N ALA A 313 31.30 6.16 -21.24
CA ALA A 313 32.60 6.69 -21.66
C ALA A 313 33.63 5.58 -21.45
N ALA A 314 34.20 5.10 -22.56
CA ALA A 314 35.25 4.09 -22.56
C ALA A 314 36.57 4.64 -22.00
#